data_AF-A0AAW5QUS9-F1
#
_entry.id   AF-A0AAW5QUS9-F1
#
_cell.length_a   1.000
_cell.length_b   1.000
_cell.length_c   1.000
_cell.angle_alpha   90.00
_cell.angle_beta   90.00
_cell.angle_gamma   90.00
#
_symmetry.space_group_name_H-M   'P 1'
#
loop_
_entity.id
_entity.type
_entity.pdbx_description
1 polymer ?
#
loop_
_entity_poly.entity_id
_entity_poly.type
_entity_poly.pdbx_seq_one_letter_code
_entity_poly.pdbx_strand_id
1 'polypeptide(L)'
;MSERAVAQADHTVDYDALIDVMRRRRSVRRFEKGRQIDRDTLMRIAEAARWAPTGANTQCFDVLIVDDPDMRDKVLEVFLRQSNRLIAHVKGFPAVKKTYLANTVAIVVVLGDPRWKASFPNATDSDWEDEYHANNENILLASIGAAIQNVQLAVTACGLTSAWLSGGGEATTNRELSDLLGYPDPLIAYGTIPIGYPEKDVSLRWRRPVEQIVHWNGYEKDKLRPQELVDFYVEKLRPFAMYRGVEEMRDWEDFEEKAGEWADALTGPTVGPRGKDR
;
A
#
# COMPACT_ATOMS: atom_id res chain seq x y z
N MET A 1 -15.14 52.25 -7.14
CA MET A 1 -14.89 51.04 -6.34
C MET A 1 -14.15 50.07 -7.24
N SER A 2 -12.93 49.71 -6.88
CA SER A 2 -11.98 49.03 -7.78
C SER A 2 -12.31 47.53 -7.87
N GLU A 3 -12.69 47.06 -9.06
CA GLU A 3 -12.63 45.65 -9.42
C GLU A 3 -11.17 45.19 -9.38
N ARG A 4 -10.80 44.47 -8.32
CA ARG A 4 -9.58 43.66 -8.35
C ARG A 4 -9.89 42.42 -9.17
N ALA A 5 -9.48 42.42 -10.42
CA ALA A 5 -9.23 41.20 -11.17
C ALA A 5 -8.23 40.36 -10.35
N VAL A 6 -8.71 39.28 -9.74
CA VAL A 6 -7.84 38.27 -9.15
C VAL A 6 -7.19 37.57 -10.32
N ALA A 7 -5.93 37.92 -10.61
CA ALA A 7 -5.10 37.16 -11.52
C ALA A 7 -5.06 35.72 -11.00
N GLN A 8 -5.65 34.80 -11.76
CA GLN A 8 -5.61 33.38 -11.50
C GLN A 8 -4.15 32.95 -11.69
N ALA A 9 -3.39 32.90 -10.60
CA ALA A 9 -2.01 32.42 -10.66
C ALA A 9 -2.05 30.97 -11.14
N ASP A 10 -1.15 30.65 -12.06
CA ASP A 10 -0.99 29.30 -12.59
C ASP A 10 -0.43 28.42 -11.46
N HIS A 11 -1.33 27.82 -10.67
CA HIS A 11 -1.02 27.02 -9.49
C HIS A 11 -0.66 25.58 -9.85
N THR A 12 -0.35 25.28 -11.10
CA THR A 12 -0.01 23.91 -11.51
C THR A 12 1.35 23.52 -10.97
N VAL A 13 1.37 22.49 -10.12
CA VAL A 13 2.58 21.76 -9.77
C VAL A 13 3.14 21.03 -10.99
N ASP A 14 4.45 20.73 -10.96
CA ASP A 14 5.09 19.89 -11.96
C ASP A 14 4.50 18.46 -11.91
N TYR A 15 3.70 18.13 -12.92
CA TYR A 15 3.06 16.82 -13.05
C TYR A 15 4.07 15.71 -13.27
N ASP A 16 5.12 15.96 -14.04
CA ASP A 16 6.13 14.95 -14.36
C ASP A 16 6.95 14.58 -13.12
N ALA A 17 7.24 15.57 -12.26
CA ALA A 17 7.85 15.31 -10.96
C ALA A 17 6.97 14.43 -10.06
N LEU A 18 5.66 14.69 -10.01
CA LEU A 18 4.71 13.86 -9.25
C LEU A 18 4.69 12.42 -9.77
N ILE A 19 4.57 12.25 -11.09
CA ILE A 19 4.53 10.95 -11.74
C ILE A 19 5.85 10.19 -11.56
N ASP A 20 7.00 10.86 -11.64
CA ASP A 20 8.31 10.25 -11.38
C ASP A 20 8.36 9.66 -9.97
N VAL A 21 7.92 10.39 -8.93
CA VAL A 21 7.84 9.86 -7.56
C VAL A 21 6.88 8.65 -7.49
N MET A 22 5.70 8.73 -8.12
CA MET A 22 4.73 7.63 -8.10
C MET A 22 5.26 6.37 -8.78
N ARG A 23 5.97 6.50 -9.91
CA ARG A 23 6.59 5.41 -10.66
C ARG A 23 7.79 4.82 -9.92
N ARG A 24 8.61 5.69 -9.30
CA ARG A 24 9.74 5.27 -8.48
C ARG A 24 9.32 4.67 -7.16
N ARG A 25 8.12 4.87 -6.62
CA ARG A 25 7.73 4.18 -5.38
C ARG A 25 7.67 2.67 -5.65
N ARG A 26 8.33 1.84 -4.84
CA ARG A 26 8.27 0.37 -4.93
C ARG A 26 8.53 -0.28 -3.58
N SER A 27 7.99 -1.49 -3.38
CA SER A 27 8.29 -2.27 -2.19
C SER A 27 9.67 -2.89 -2.30
N VAL A 28 10.66 -2.24 -1.72
CA VAL A 28 12.06 -2.71 -1.64
C VAL A 28 12.29 -3.37 -0.30
N ARG A 29 13.01 -4.48 -0.36
CA ARG A 29 13.17 -5.41 0.74
C ARG A 29 14.64 -5.77 0.94
N ARG A 30 15.54 -4.83 0.67
CA ARG A 30 16.98 -4.92 0.95
C ARG A 30 17.50 -3.50 1.10
N PHE A 31 18.04 -3.19 2.27
CA PHE A 31 18.53 -1.85 2.58
C PHE A 31 20.02 -1.85 2.87
N GLU A 32 20.70 -0.78 2.45
CA GLU A 32 22.13 -0.59 2.67
C GLU A 32 22.48 -0.56 4.17
N LYS A 33 23.56 -1.24 4.54
CA LYS A 33 24.05 -1.27 5.93
C LYS A 33 24.74 0.04 6.32
N GLY A 34 24.57 0.45 7.58
CA GLY A 34 25.33 1.55 8.20
C GLY A 34 24.86 2.95 7.80
N ARG A 35 23.78 3.06 7.03
CA ARG A 35 23.15 4.34 6.69
C ARG A 35 22.39 4.90 7.89
N GLN A 36 22.26 6.22 7.91
CA GLN A 36 21.50 6.96 8.90
C GLN A 36 20.49 7.88 8.21
N ILE A 37 19.49 8.30 8.97
CA ILE A 37 18.47 9.25 8.56
C ILE A 37 18.35 10.32 9.65
N ASP A 38 18.20 11.57 9.25
CA ASP A 38 17.96 12.66 10.17
C ASP A 38 16.46 12.78 10.52
N ARG A 39 16.18 13.38 11.68
CA ARG A 39 14.80 13.56 12.13
C ARG A 39 14.01 14.57 11.31
N ASP A 40 14.65 15.53 10.65
CA ASP A 40 13.93 16.49 9.81
C ASP A 40 13.33 15.79 8.58
N THR A 41 14.06 14.85 7.97
CA THR A 41 13.56 13.97 6.91
C THR A 41 12.39 13.11 7.39
N LEU A 42 12.50 12.53 8.59
CA LEU A 42 11.40 11.77 9.20
C LEU A 42 10.15 12.64 9.45
N MET A 43 10.35 13.88 9.89
CA MET A 43 9.26 14.84 10.07
C MET A 43 8.61 15.25 8.75
N ARG A 44 9.38 15.40 7.65
CA ARG A 44 8.80 15.63 6.32
C ARG A 44 7.91 14.48 5.85
N ILE A 45 8.30 13.24 6.17
CA ILE A 45 7.50 12.04 5.86
C ILE A 45 6.19 12.05 6.67
N ALA A 46 6.25 12.35 7.96
CA ALA A 46 5.06 12.48 8.81
C ALA A 46 4.15 13.62 8.36
N GLU A 47 4.73 14.76 7.96
CA GLU A 47 3.99 15.91 7.44
C GLU A 47 3.21 15.55 6.18
N ALA A 48 3.77 14.75 5.27
CA ALA A 48 3.03 14.27 4.11
C ALA A 48 1.83 13.41 4.49
N ALA A 49 1.95 12.57 5.53
CA ALA A 49 0.83 11.81 6.06
C ALA A 49 -0.29 12.74 6.55
N ARG A 50 0.05 13.81 7.28
CA ARG A 50 -0.88 14.82 7.81
C ARG A 50 -1.77 15.44 6.73
N TRP A 51 -1.28 15.55 5.49
CA TRP A 51 -2.02 16.07 4.34
C TRP A 51 -2.94 15.06 3.66
N ALA A 52 -3.05 13.83 4.17
CA ALA A 52 -3.95 12.85 3.61
C ALA A 52 -5.42 13.24 3.81
N PRO A 53 -6.29 13.06 2.79
CA PRO A 53 -7.72 13.26 2.96
C PRO A 53 -8.29 12.19 3.90
N THR A 54 -9.25 12.59 4.74
CA THR A 54 -9.95 11.67 5.63
C THR A 54 -11.46 11.93 5.60
N GLY A 55 -12.24 10.87 5.74
CA GLY A 55 -13.69 10.96 5.90
C GLY A 55 -14.04 11.90 7.05
N ALA A 56 -15.00 12.80 6.82
CA ALA A 56 -15.43 13.82 7.77
C ALA A 56 -14.27 14.65 8.39
N ASN A 57 -13.13 14.77 7.70
CA ASN A 57 -11.91 15.43 8.19
C ASN A 57 -11.42 14.92 9.57
N THR A 58 -11.72 13.66 9.87
CA THR A 58 -11.46 13.03 11.19
C THR A 58 -9.99 12.98 11.56
N GLN A 59 -9.07 12.98 10.58
CA GLN A 59 -7.64 12.79 10.81
C GLN A 59 -7.41 11.57 11.72
N CYS A 60 -8.11 10.47 11.40
CA CYS A 60 -8.31 9.29 12.25
C CYS A 60 -7.07 8.39 12.43
N PHE A 61 -5.87 8.97 12.32
CA PHE A 61 -4.61 8.26 12.38
C PHE A 61 -3.54 9.06 13.15
N ASP A 62 -2.61 8.31 13.74
CA ASP A 62 -1.36 8.81 14.30
C ASP A 62 -0.18 8.24 13.51
N VAL A 63 0.94 8.97 13.48
CA VAL A 63 2.20 8.50 12.87
C VAL A 63 3.22 8.30 13.98
N LEU A 64 3.52 7.04 14.29
CA LEU A 64 4.55 6.64 15.24
C LEU A 64 5.83 6.29 14.48
N ILE A 65 6.96 6.91 14.84
CA ILE A 65 8.25 6.70 14.19
C ILE A 65 9.19 5.97 15.15
N VAL A 66 9.75 4.85 14.69
CA VAL A 66 10.76 4.06 15.40
C VAL A 66 12.11 4.25 14.70
N ASP A 67 12.94 5.17 15.20
CA ASP A 67 14.30 5.45 14.71
C ASP A 67 15.40 4.83 15.60
N ASP A 68 15.06 4.49 16.85
CA ASP A 68 15.96 3.81 17.80
C ASP A 68 16.37 2.40 17.31
N PRO A 69 17.67 2.09 17.21
CA PRO A 69 18.14 0.80 16.70
C PRO A 69 17.59 -0.42 17.45
N ASP A 70 17.62 -0.40 18.77
CA ASP A 70 17.20 -1.55 19.58
C ASP A 70 15.69 -1.76 19.47
N MET A 71 14.91 -0.68 19.39
CA MET A 71 13.46 -0.77 19.19
C MET A 71 13.08 -1.28 17.80
N ARG A 72 13.81 -0.87 16.74
CA ARG A 72 13.59 -1.41 15.39
C ARG A 72 13.81 -2.92 15.34
N ASP A 73 14.85 -3.42 16.01
CA ASP A 73 15.15 -4.85 16.07
C ASP A 73 14.02 -5.62 16.78
N LYS A 74 13.49 -5.09 17.90
CA LYS A 74 12.33 -5.67 18.59
C LYS A 74 11.07 -5.69 17.72
N VAL A 75 10.81 -4.64 16.93
CA VAL A 75 9.69 -4.62 15.97
C VAL A 75 9.89 -5.70 14.90
N LEU A 76 11.11 -5.88 14.38
CA LEU A 76 11.41 -6.96 13.44
C LEU A 76 11.12 -8.34 14.06
N GLU A 77 11.46 -8.58 15.32
CA GLU A 77 11.12 -9.84 16.02
C GLU A 77 9.61 -10.12 16.05
N VAL A 78 8.79 -9.10 16.32
CA VAL A 78 7.31 -9.23 16.24
C VAL A 78 6.87 -9.67 14.85
N PHE A 79 7.43 -9.07 13.80
CA PHE A 79 7.11 -9.46 12.41
C PHE A 79 7.67 -10.81 11.98
N LEU A 80 8.77 -11.29 12.60
CA LEU A 80 9.25 -12.66 12.41
C LEU A 80 8.25 -13.67 13.00
N ARG A 81 7.73 -13.41 14.20
CA ARG A 81 6.66 -14.23 14.81
C ARG A 81 5.39 -14.22 13.96
N GLN A 82 4.98 -13.04 13.47
CA GLN A 82 3.87 -12.89 12.54
C GLN A 82 4.07 -13.72 11.27
N SER A 83 5.26 -13.68 10.68
CA SER A 83 5.58 -14.48 9.49
C SER A 83 5.51 -15.98 9.74
N ASN A 84 5.95 -16.45 10.91
CA ASN A 84 5.87 -17.87 11.27
C ASN A 84 4.41 -18.32 11.41
N ARG A 85 3.55 -17.50 12.03
CA ARG A 85 2.10 -17.75 12.09
C ARG A 85 1.49 -17.83 10.70
N LEU A 86 1.82 -16.89 9.81
CA LEU A 86 1.34 -16.88 8.42
C LEU A 86 1.72 -18.18 7.69
N ILE A 87 2.98 -18.62 7.81
CA ILE A 87 3.46 -19.87 7.20
C ILE A 87 2.72 -21.09 7.77
N ALA A 88 2.47 -21.12 9.08
CA ALA A 88 1.83 -22.25 9.74
C ALA A 88 0.33 -22.37 9.40
N HIS A 89 -0.37 -21.24 9.26
CA HIS A 89 -1.83 -21.22 9.19
C HIS A 89 -2.42 -20.86 7.82
N VAL A 90 -1.63 -20.28 6.90
CA VAL A 90 -2.13 -19.82 5.59
C VAL A 90 -1.42 -20.54 4.46
N LYS A 91 -1.81 -21.80 4.24
CA LYS A 91 -1.26 -22.64 3.16
C LYS A 91 -1.55 -22.04 1.79
N GLY A 92 -0.56 -22.07 0.90
CA GLY A 92 -0.68 -21.58 -0.48
C GLY A 92 -0.50 -20.06 -0.66
N PHE A 93 -0.37 -19.29 0.42
CA PHE A 93 -0.02 -17.88 0.34
C PHE A 93 1.51 -17.70 0.31
N PRO A 94 2.08 -16.91 -0.63
CA PRO A 94 3.52 -16.66 -0.65
C PRO A 94 3.99 -15.89 0.59
N ALA A 95 4.68 -16.59 1.51
CA ALA A 95 5.32 -15.95 2.64
C ALA A 95 6.69 -15.36 2.23
N VAL A 96 6.85 -14.05 2.40
CA VAL A 96 8.13 -13.38 2.14
C VAL A 96 8.99 -13.43 3.40
N LYS A 97 10.21 -14.00 3.31
CA LYS A 97 11.18 -14.01 4.41
C LYS A 97 11.42 -12.60 4.95
N LYS A 98 11.12 -12.33 6.22
CA LYS A 98 11.21 -10.98 6.83
C LYS A 98 12.63 -10.48 7.12
N THR A 99 13.66 -11.21 6.67
CA THR A 99 15.07 -10.78 6.78
C THR A 99 15.35 -9.46 6.08
N TYR A 100 14.42 -8.96 5.28
CA TYR A 100 14.49 -7.67 4.61
C TYR A 100 14.26 -6.44 5.48
N LEU A 101 13.84 -6.60 6.75
CA LEU A 101 13.74 -5.47 7.68
C LEU A 101 15.09 -5.12 8.32
N ALA A 102 16.10 -5.96 8.09
CA ALA A 102 17.47 -5.64 8.46
C ALA A 102 17.93 -4.37 7.72
N ASN A 103 18.79 -3.59 8.38
CA ASN A 103 19.36 -2.33 7.87
C ASN A 103 18.31 -1.24 7.58
N THR A 104 17.10 -1.35 8.11
CA THR A 104 16.15 -0.23 8.10
C THR A 104 16.72 0.95 8.90
N VAL A 105 16.54 2.16 8.37
CA VAL A 105 16.97 3.39 9.05
C VAL A 105 15.87 3.94 9.96
N ALA A 106 14.61 3.59 9.70
CA ALA A 106 13.50 3.79 10.61
C ALA A 106 12.33 2.87 10.22
N ILE A 107 11.34 2.78 11.11
CA ILE A 107 10.04 2.18 10.82
C ILE A 107 8.96 3.22 11.10
N VAL A 108 8.15 3.55 10.11
CA VAL A 108 6.99 4.43 10.28
C VAL A 108 5.76 3.55 10.47
N VAL A 109 5.04 3.74 11.58
CA VAL A 109 3.81 3.03 11.91
C VAL A 109 2.64 4.01 11.82
N VAL A 110 1.76 3.80 10.86
CA VAL A 110 0.47 4.50 10.76
C VAL A 110 -0.54 3.74 11.60
N LEU A 111 -0.87 4.32 12.75
CA LEU A 111 -1.87 3.83 13.68
C LEU A 111 -3.22 4.43 13.29
N GLY A 112 -4.27 3.62 13.18
CA GLY A 112 -5.63 4.09 12.98
C GLY A 112 -6.47 3.93 14.23
N ASP A 113 -7.40 4.85 14.47
CA ASP A 113 -8.33 4.80 15.60
C ASP A 113 -9.77 4.55 15.09
N PRO A 114 -10.30 3.32 15.24
CA PRO A 114 -11.65 2.97 14.79
C PRO A 114 -12.76 3.74 15.49
N ARG A 115 -12.50 4.42 16.63
CA ARG A 115 -13.52 5.22 17.32
C ARG A 115 -14.00 6.41 16.48
N TRP A 116 -13.18 6.91 15.56
CA TRP A 116 -13.58 7.97 14.62
C TRP A 116 -14.71 7.59 13.67
N LYS A 117 -15.04 6.29 13.55
CA LYS A 117 -16.24 5.86 12.81
C LYS A 117 -17.52 6.49 13.34
N ALA A 118 -17.55 6.93 14.60
CA ALA A 118 -18.68 7.69 15.16
C ALA A 118 -18.94 9.02 14.43
N SER A 119 -17.96 9.56 13.70
CA SER A 119 -18.10 10.79 12.90
C SER A 119 -18.65 10.56 11.50
N PHE A 120 -18.86 9.32 11.08
CA PHE A 120 -19.39 8.96 9.77
C PHE A 120 -20.92 8.82 9.82
N PRO A 121 -21.61 8.68 8.68
CA PRO A 121 -23.05 8.45 8.68
C PRO A 121 -23.43 7.23 9.53
N ASN A 122 -24.39 7.41 10.43
CA ASN A 122 -24.93 6.36 11.29
C ASN A 122 -26.41 6.19 10.99
N ALA A 123 -26.88 4.94 11.00
CA ALA A 123 -28.29 4.64 10.86
C ALA A 123 -29.10 5.22 12.03
N THR A 124 -30.33 5.64 11.76
CA THR A 124 -31.28 6.11 12.78
C THR A 124 -32.23 5.01 13.28
N ASP A 125 -32.26 3.88 12.58
CA ASP A 125 -33.07 2.70 12.89
C ASP A 125 -32.32 1.42 12.49
N SER A 126 -32.80 0.28 12.98
CA SER A 126 -32.12 -1.01 12.86
C SER A 126 -32.04 -1.57 11.44
N ASP A 127 -32.90 -1.13 10.52
CA ASP A 127 -32.96 -1.70 9.17
C ASP A 127 -31.71 -1.34 8.34
N TRP A 128 -30.99 -0.30 8.75
CA TRP A 128 -29.83 0.23 8.03
C TRP A 128 -28.51 0.08 8.80
N GLU A 129 -28.53 -0.47 10.01
CA GLU A 129 -27.33 -0.58 10.87
C GLU A 129 -26.19 -1.30 10.14
N ASP A 130 -26.45 -2.47 9.56
CA ASP A 130 -25.42 -3.26 8.86
C ASP A 130 -24.81 -2.51 7.66
N GLU A 131 -25.63 -1.79 6.88
CA GLU A 131 -25.18 -1.02 5.72
C GLU A 131 -24.22 0.10 6.13
N TYR A 132 -24.62 0.91 7.12
CA TYR A 132 -23.80 2.02 7.59
C TYR A 132 -22.58 1.55 8.38
N HIS A 133 -22.68 0.47 9.16
CA HIS A 133 -21.53 -0.13 9.81
C HIS A 133 -20.49 -0.59 8.79
N ALA A 134 -20.90 -1.33 7.75
CA ALA A 134 -19.99 -1.77 6.69
C ALA A 134 -19.36 -0.60 5.94
N ASN A 135 -20.14 0.43 5.62
CA ASN A 135 -19.63 1.62 4.95
C ASN A 135 -18.65 2.41 5.82
N ASN A 136 -18.88 2.47 7.14
CA ASN A 136 -17.99 3.16 8.07
C ASN A 136 -16.62 2.49 8.17
N GLU A 137 -16.54 1.15 8.05
CA GLU A 137 -15.24 0.46 7.90
C GLU A 137 -14.53 0.88 6.60
N ASN A 138 -15.25 0.97 5.49
CA ASN A 138 -14.68 1.37 4.20
C ASN A 138 -14.13 2.81 4.25
N ILE A 139 -14.87 3.76 4.84
CA ILE A 139 -14.44 5.15 4.99
C ILE A 139 -13.17 5.23 5.84
N LEU A 140 -13.12 4.50 6.97
CA LEU A 140 -11.95 4.46 7.86
C LEU A 140 -10.72 3.94 7.12
N LEU A 141 -10.85 2.77 6.48
CA LEU A 141 -9.73 2.11 5.79
C LEU A 141 -9.25 2.91 4.58
N ALA A 142 -10.13 3.54 3.82
CA ALA A 142 -9.76 4.41 2.71
C ALA A 142 -8.97 5.65 3.20
N SER A 143 -9.41 6.25 4.31
CA SER A 143 -8.74 7.40 4.94
C SER A 143 -7.31 7.05 5.39
N ILE A 144 -7.15 5.91 6.07
CA ILE A 144 -5.84 5.43 6.54
C ILE A 144 -4.97 4.99 5.37
N GLY A 145 -5.56 4.36 4.35
CA GLY A 145 -4.86 3.98 3.11
C GLY A 145 -4.27 5.19 2.38
N ALA A 146 -4.98 6.33 2.37
CA ALA A 146 -4.46 7.57 1.81
C ALA A 146 -3.24 8.09 2.59
N ALA A 147 -3.29 8.06 3.93
CA ALA A 147 -2.15 8.43 4.78
C ALA A 147 -0.93 7.53 4.55
N ILE A 148 -1.13 6.21 4.48
CA ILE A 148 -0.07 5.25 4.18
C ILE A 148 0.54 5.48 2.80
N GLN A 149 -0.29 5.81 1.80
CA GLN A 149 0.20 6.12 0.45
C GLN A 149 1.03 7.41 0.45
N ASN A 150 0.57 8.48 1.12
CA ASN A 150 1.34 9.72 1.25
C ASN A 150 2.70 9.48 1.91
N VAL A 151 2.74 8.69 3.00
CA VAL A 151 4.01 8.29 3.64
C VAL A 151 4.95 7.63 2.63
N GLN A 152 4.47 6.66 1.85
CA GLN A 152 5.31 5.95 0.88
C GLN A 152 5.81 6.86 -0.26
N LEU A 153 5.00 7.81 -0.72
CA LEU A 153 5.41 8.79 -1.72
C LEU A 153 6.46 9.75 -1.16
N ALA A 154 6.27 10.25 0.06
CA ALA A 154 7.23 11.13 0.73
C ALA A 154 8.57 10.45 1.00
N VAL A 155 8.55 9.18 1.45
CA VAL A 155 9.76 8.35 1.58
C VAL A 155 10.50 8.29 0.26
N THR A 156 9.79 8.04 -0.84
CA THR A 156 10.39 7.97 -2.19
C THR A 156 10.98 9.32 -2.61
N ALA A 157 10.25 10.42 -2.38
CA ALA A 157 10.70 11.78 -2.69
C ALA A 157 11.93 12.19 -1.86
N CYS A 158 12.11 11.64 -0.65
CA CYS A 158 13.29 11.84 0.18
C CYS A 158 14.49 10.97 -0.25
N GLY A 159 14.42 10.26 -1.37
CA GLY A 159 15.50 9.39 -1.88
C GLY A 159 15.61 8.04 -1.15
N LEU A 160 14.60 7.68 -0.36
CA LEU A 160 14.52 6.41 0.35
C LEU A 160 13.56 5.46 -0.38
N THR A 161 13.42 4.26 0.17
CA THR A 161 12.38 3.32 -0.25
C THR A 161 11.79 2.61 0.95
N SER A 162 10.64 1.98 0.76
CA SER A 162 9.88 1.34 1.83
C SER A 162 9.31 -0.01 1.41
N ALA A 163 8.72 -0.73 2.37
CA ALA A 163 7.79 -1.82 2.10
C ALA A 163 6.65 -1.81 3.11
N TRP A 164 5.40 -1.60 2.67
CA TRP A 164 4.25 -1.66 3.55
C TRP A 164 3.97 -3.09 4.01
N LEU A 165 3.96 -3.29 5.33
CA LEU A 165 3.49 -4.49 6.01
C LEU A 165 2.12 -4.23 6.62
N SER A 166 1.11 -4.95 6.15
CA SER A 166 -0.26 -4.91 6.70
C SER A 166 -0.46 -5.85 7.90
N GLY A 167 0.48 -6.78 8.13
CA GLY A 167 0.38 -7.76 9.22
C GLY A 167 0.35 -7.16 10.62
N GLY A 168 0.73 -5.88 10.76
CA GLY A 168 0.58 -5.12 12.02
C GLY A 168 -0.88 -4.98 12.47
N GLY A 169 -1.84 -4.99 11.53
CA GLY A 169 -3.27 -4.93 11.84
C GLY A 169 -3.90 -6.25 12.27
N GLU A 170 -3.16 -7.37 12.22
CA GLU A 170 -3.64 -8.64 12.76
C GLU A 170 -3.73 -8.57 14.28
N ALA A 171 -4.84 -9.02 14.89
CA ALA A 171 -5.11 -8.83 16.31
C ALA A 171 -3.96 -9.25 17.25
N THR A 172 -3.32 -10.39 16.99
CA THR A 172 -2.15 -10.86 17.77
C THR A 172 -0.94 -9.95 17.56
N THR A 173 -0.63 -9.61 16.31
CA THR A 173 0.53 -8.77 15.97
C THR A 173 0.34 -7.34 16.49
N ASN A 174 -0.86 -6.77 16.37
CA ASN A 174 -1.18 -5.46 16.89
C ASN A 174 -1.00 -5.38 18.40
N ARG A 175 -1.43 -6.42 19.13
CA ARG A 175 -1.23 -6.50 20.59
C ARG A 175 0.25 -6.54 20.95
N GLU A 176 1.04 -7.38 20.28
CA GLU A 176 2.49 -7.43 20.51
C GLU A 176 3.18 -6.09 20.21
N LEU A 177 2.75 -5.38 19.16
CA LEU A 177 3.25 -4.05 18.82
C LEU A 177 2.80 -2.99 19.84
N SER A 178 1.54 -3.06 20.30
CA SER A 178 0.97 -2.19 21.34
C SER A 178 1.76 -2.32 22.65
N ASP A 179 1.95 -3.54 23.13
CA ASP A 179 2.71 -3.85 24.34
C ASP A 179 4.17 -3.34 24.24
N LEU A 180 4.76 -3.43 23.04
CA LEU A 180 6.14 -3.02 22.78
C LEU A 180 6.31 -1.50 22.65
N LEU A 181 5.41 -0.84 21.90
CA LEU A 181 5.53 0.56 21.48
C LEU A 181 4.67 1.51 22.33
N GLY A 182 3.79 0.98 23.18
CA GLY A 182 3.05 1.72 24.19
C GLY A 182 1.85 2.52 23.67
N TYR A 183 1.32 2.20 22.48
CA TYR A 183 0.10 2.84 22.00
C TYR A 183 -1.15 2.20 22.64
N PRO A 184 -2.23 2.96 22.89
CA PRO A 184 -3.39 2.45 23.63
C PRO A 184 -4.30 1.55 22.77
N ASP A 185 -5.17 0.80 23.47
CA ASP A 185 -5.97 -0.29 22.92
C ASP A 185 -7.10 0.02 21.91
N PRO A 186 -7.51 1.25 21.55
CA PRO A 186 -8.27 1.38 20.31
C PRO A 186 -7.37 1.42 19.08
N LEU A 187 -6.07 1.71 19.22
CA LEU A 187 -5.22 1.95 18.06
C LEU A 187 -4.79 0.64 17.37
N ILE A 188 -4.81 0.66 16.05
CA ILE A 188 -4.44 -0.46 15.19
C ILE A 188 -3.32 -0.04 14.23
N ALA A 189 -2.23 -0.80 14.18
CA ALA A 189 -1.12 -0.59 13.26
C ALA A 189 -1.42 -1.06 11.83
N TYR A 190 -2.31 -0.33 11.14
CA TYR A 190 -2.71 -0.62 9.75
C TYR A 190 -1.55 -0.52 8.75
N GLY A 191 -0.57 0.33 9.01
CA GLY A 191 0.61 0.46 8.17
C GLY A 191 1.91 0.42 8.96
N THR A 192 2.61 -0.71 8.96
CA THR A 192 4.02 -0.74 9.39
C THR A 192 4.93 -0.65 8.18
N ILE A 193 5.73 0.41 8.12
CA ILE A 193 6.45 0.84 6.93
C ILE A 193 7.94 0.98 7.29
N PRO A 194 8.72 -0.12 7.26
CA PRO A 194 10.18 -0.05 7.22
C PRO A 194 10.65 0.84 6.08
N ILE A 195 11.62 1.72 6.36
CA ILE A 195 12.25 2.60 5.37
C ILE A 195 13.78 2.45 5.41
N GLY A 196 14.41 2.66 4.26
CA GLY A 196 15.87 2.59 4.12
C GLY A 196 16.36 2.98 2.75
N TYR A 197 17.68 3.05 2.60
CA TYR A 197 18.33 3.26 1.31
C TYR A 197 18.42 1.91 0.57
N PRO A 198 18.00 1.81 -0.69
CA PRO A 198 17.97 0.54 -1.41
C PRO A 198 19.40 0.02 -1.69
N GLU A 199 19.74 -1.23 -1.34
CA GLU A 199 21.05 -1.83 -1.73
C GLU A 199 21.24 -1.91 -3.25
N LYS A 200 20.12 -2.04 -3.96
CA LYS A 200 20.05 -2.16 -5.41
C LYS A 200 18.82 -1.42 -5.86
N ASP A 201 18.92 -0.68 -6.96
CA ASP A 201 17.70 -0.17 -7.56
C ASP A 201 16.86 -1.37 -8.00
N VAL A 202 15.60 -1.39 -7.54
CA VAL A 202 14.70 -2.50 -7.80
C VAL A 202 13.82 -2.06 -8.94
N SER A 203 13.87 -2.84 -10.02
CA SER A 203 13.15 -2.57 -11.25
C SER A 203 11.63 -2.62 -11.06
N LEU A 204 10.93 -1.98 -11.99
CA LEU A 204 9.49 -1.73 -11.93
C LEU A 204 8.71 -3.05 -11.85
N ARG A 205 7.60 -3.03 -11.12
CA ARG A 205 6.67 -4.16 -11.07
C ARG A 205 5.59 -3.97 -12.11
N TRP A 206 5.15 -5.09 -12.69
CA TRP A 206 4.04 -5.08 -13.62
C TRP A 206 2.82 -4.30 -13.17
N ARG A 207 2.22 -3.59 -14.12
CA ARG A 207 0.97 -2.85 -14.01
C ARG A 207 0.07 -3.29 -15.15
N ARG A 208 -1.23 -3.35 -14.86
CA ARG A 208 -2.23 -3.52 -15.92
C ARG A 208 -2.19 -2.29 -16.83
N PRO A 209 -2.44 -2.46 -18.15
CA PRO A 209 -2.67 -1.33 -19.05
C PRO A 209 -3.75 -0.40 -18.50
N VAL A 210 -3.56 0.91 -18.65
CA VAL A 210 -4.48 1.92 -18.10
C VAL A 210 -5.89 1.79 -18.71
N GLU A 211 -5.97 1.37 -19.97
CA GLU A 211 -7.20 1.13 -20.71
C GLU A 211 -8.06 0.03 -20.09
N GLN A 212 -7.45 -0.91 -19.35
CA GLN A 212 -8.18 -1.96 -18.64
C GLN A 212 -8.79 -1.51 -17.31
N ILE A 213 -8.37 -0.36 -16.77
CA ILE A 213 -8.86 0.16 -15.47
C ILE A 213 -9.72 1.42 -15.63
N VAL A 214 -9.66 2.06 -16.79
CA VAL A 214 -10.51 3.23 -17.13
C VAL A 214 -11.80 2.77 -17.79
N HIS A 215 -12.91 3.35 -17.35
CA HIS A 215 -14.23 3.20 -17.94
C HIS A 215 -14.87 4.58 -18.11
N TRP A 216 -15.57 4.82 -19.23
CA TRP A 216 -16.16 6.14 -19.52
C TRP A 216 -17.67 6.13 -19.34
N ASN A 217 -18.20 7.05 -18.52
CA ASN A 217 -19.63 7.27 -18.22
C ASN A 217 -20.39 6.10 -17.57
N GLY A 218 -19.92 4.87 -17.70
CA GLY A 218 -20.49 3.67 -17.11
C GLY A 218 -19.50 2.52 -17.18
N TYR A 219 -19.80 1.43 -16.49
CA TYR A 219 -18.92 0.27 -16.47
C TYR A 219 -18.95 -0.49 -17.81
N GLU A 220 -17.82 -0.49 -18.52
CA GLU A 220 -17.59 -1.36 -19.68
C GLU A 220 -17.49 -2.82 -19.22
N LYS A 221 -18.64 -3.53 -19.25
CA LYS A 221 -18.80 -4.89 -18.72
C LYS A 221 -17.83 -5.90 -19.33
N ASP A 222 -17.41 -5.66 -20.55
CA ASP A 222 -16.48 -6.52 -21.26
C ASP A 222 -15.07 -6.45 -20.69
N LYS A 223 -14.72 -5.41 -19.92
CA LYS A 223 -13.46 -5.31 -19.14
C LYS A 223 -13.51 -6.02 -17.78
N LEU A 224 -14.63 -6.64 -17.41
CA LEU A 224 -14.72 -7.44 -16.19
C LEU A 224 -13.78 -8.65 -16.30
N ARG A 225 -12.80 -8.72 -15.40
CA ARG A 225 -11.93 -9.91 -15.30
C ARG A 225 -12.78 -11.10 -14.82
N PRO A 226 -12.86 -12.19 -15.59
CA PRO A 226 -13.67 -13.34 -15.24
C PRO A 226 -13.06 -14.10 -14.05
N GLN A 227 -13.88 -14.91 -13.37
CA GLN A 227 -13.43 -15.65 -12.18
C GLN A 227 -12.27 -16.60 -12.51
N GLU A 228 -12.28 -17.20 -13.69
CA GLU A 228 -11.25 -18.12 -14.18
C GLU A 228 -9.87 -17.44 -14.29
N LEU A 229 -9.83 -16.15 -14.64
CA LEU A 229 -8.59 -15.38 -14.63
C LEU A 229 -8.10 -15.13 -13.20
N VAL A 230 -9.02 -14.91 -12.26
CA VAL A 230 -8.68 -14.75 -10.83
C VAL A 230 -8.11 -16.07 -10.28
N ASP A 231 -8.75 -17.19 -10.60
CA ASP A 231 -8.32 -18.53 -10.19
C ASP A 231 -6.94 -18.85 -10.76
N PHE A 232 -6.76 -18.65 -12.07
CA PHE A 232 -5.46 -18.76 -12.73
C PHE A 232 -4.40 -17.88 -12.05
N TYR A 233 -4.74 -16.62 -11.72
CA TYR A 233 -3.81 -15.73 -11.04
C TYR A 233 -3.40 -16.28 -9.67
N VAL A 234 -4.37 -16.71 -8.86
CA VAL A 234 -4.13 -17.20 -7.50
C VAL A 234 -3.30 -18.49 -7.52
N GLU A 235 -3.63 -19.42 -8.40
CA GLU A 235 -3.02 -20.76 -8.45
C GLU A 235 -1.67 -20.79 -9.18
N LYS A 236 -1.56 -20.08 -10.30
CA LYS A 236 -0.44 -20.22 -11.23
C LYS A 236 0.45 -18.99 -11.25
N LEU A 237 -0.13 -17.79 -11.37
CA LEU A 237 0.67 -16.62 -11.70
C LEU A 237 1.25 -15.89 -10.48
N ARG A 238 0.49 -15.76 -9.39
CA ARG A 238 0.84 -15.02 -8.17
C ARG A 238 2.23 -15.39 -7.61
N PRO A 239 2.61 -16.68 -7.50
CA PRO A 239 3.93 -17.06 -6.98
C PRO A 239 5.10 -16.49 -7.79
N PHE A 240 4.89 -16.14 -9.05
CA PHE A 240 5.93 -15.58 -9.92
C PHE A 240 5.78 -14.06 -10.03
N ALA A 241 4.58 -13.55 -10.32
CA ALA A 241 4.32 -12.13 -10.55
C ALA A 241 4.73 -11.25 -9.37
N MET A 242 4.63 -11.75 -8.13
CA MET A 242 5.03 -11.01 -6.93
C MET A 242 6.53 -10.72 -6.83
N TYR A 243 7.38 -11.42 -7.58
CA TYR A 243 8.84 -11.30 -7.55
C TYR A 243 9.46 -10.75 -8.84
N ARG A 244 8.64 -10.43 -9.85
CA ARG A 244 9.13 -9.86 -11.10
C ARG A 244 9.46 -8.38 -10.92
N GLY A 245 10.63 -8.01 -11.43
CA GLY A 245 11.09 -6.63 -11.54
C GLY A 245 11.11 -6.20 -13.01
N VAL A 246 10.08 -6.48 -13.77
CA VAL A 246 9.94 -5.89 -15.11
C VAL A 246 8.51 -5.39 -15.24
N GLU A 247 8.35 -4.14 -15.68
CA GLU A 247 7.05 -3.46 -15.79
C GLU A 247 6.18 -4.13 -16.84
N GLU A 248 6.73 -4.37 -18.02
CA GLU A 248 5.98 -5.04 -19.07
C GLU A 248 6.08 -6.55 -18.90
N MET A 249 4.92 -7.20 -18.80
CA MET A 249 4.85 -8.65 -18.62
C MET A 249 5.45 -9.39 -19.83
N ARG A 250 5.32 -8.79 -21.02
CA ARG A 250 5.85 -9.31 -22.29
C ARG A 250 7.37 -9.39 -22.32
N ASP A 251 8.04 -8.61 -21.48
CA ASP A 251 9.48 -8.59 -21.35
C ASP A 251 9.99 -9.64 -20.34
N TRP A 252 9.10 -10.45 -19.76
CA TRP A 252 9.50 -11.58 -18.93
C TRP A 252 10.00 -12.72 -19.83
N GLU A 253 11.19 -13.24 -19.55
CA GLU A 253 11.81 -14.32 -20.35
C GLU A 253 10.90 -15.56 -20.52
N ASP A 254 10.04 -15.83 -19.54
CA ASP A 254 9.09 -16.93 -19.49
C ASP A 254 7.63 -16.45 -19.57
N PHE A 255 7.39 -15.27 -20.16
CA PHE A 255 6.05 -14.67 -20.28
C PHE A 255 5.02 -15.64 -20.85
N GLU A 256 5.28 -16.19 -22.04
CA GLU A 256 4.34 -17.09 -22.73
C GLU A 256 4.05 -18.35 -21.91
N GLU A 257 5.07 -18.90 -21.23
CA GLU A 257 4.90 -20.05 -20.34
C GLU A 257 4.04 -19.71 -19.12
N LYS A 258 4.31 -18.59 -18.46
CA LYS A 258 3.64 -18.21 -17.21
C LYS A 258 2.26 -17.60 -17.41
N ALA A 259 2.04 -16.92 -18.53
CA ALA A 259 0.77 -16.28 -18.85
C ALA A 259 -0.17 -17.22 -19.62
N GLY A 260 0.36 -18.14 -20.43
CA GLY A 260 -0.41 -19.17 -21.14
C GLY A 260 -1.57 -18.59 -21.95
N GLU A 261 -2.75 -19.21 -21.83
CA GLU A 261 -3.96 -18.73 -22.53
C GLU A 261 -4.38 -17.31 -22.11
N TRP A 262 -3.93 -16.80 -20.96
CA TRP A 262 -4.29 -15.50 -20.42
C TRP A 262 -3.33 -14.36 -20.82
N ALA A 263 -2.32 -14.63 -21.65
CA ALA A 263 -1.32 -13.64 -22.07
C ALA A 263 -1.93 -12.34 -22.61
N ASP A 264 -2.97 -12.46 -23.44
CA ASP A 264 -3.66 -11.29 -24.01
C ASP A 264 -4.51 -10.58 -22.96
N ALA A 265 -5.17 -11.32 -22.06
CA ALA A 265 -5.94 -10.76 -20.96
C ALA A 265 -5.08 -9.97 -19.95
N LEU A 266 -3.82 -10.35 -19.80
CA LEU A 266 -2.89 -9.75 -18.86
C LEU A 266 -2.15 -8.53 -19.43
N THR A 267 -2.06 -8.42 -20.76
CA THR A 267 -1.22 -7.40 -21.43
C THR A 267 -1.94 -6.57 -22.50
N GLY A 268 -3.11 -6.99 -22.96
CA GLY A 268 -3.88 -6.37 -24.03
C GLY A 268 -5.18 -5.73 -23.54
N PRO A 269 -6.02 -5.21 -24.45
CA PRO A 269 -7.28 -4.56 -24.11
C PRO A 269 -8.41 -5.55 -23.77
N THR A 270 -8.24 -6.83 -24.09
CA THR A 270 -9.20 -7.89 -23.77
C THR A 270 -8.96 -8.44 -22.37
N VAL A 271 -9.95 -9.14 -21.80
CA VAL A 271 -9.83 -9.81 -20.48
C VAL A 271 -10.19 -11.30 -20.52
N GLY A 272 -10.45 -11.84 -21.71
CA GLY A 272 -10.71 -13.26 -21.96
C GLY A 272 -9.47 -14.01 -22.44
N PRO A 273 -9.47 -15.35 -22.36
CA PRO A 273 -8.33 -16.17 -22.80
C PRO A 273 -8.22 -16.20 -24.34
N ARG A 274 -7.03 -16.46 -24.86
CA ARG A 274 -6.75 -16.62 -26.29
C ARG A 274 -7.67 -17.66 -26.93
N GLY A 275 -8.23 -17.34 -28.09
CA GLY A 275 -8.98 -18.29 -28.92
C GLY A 275 -10.37 -18.67 -28.39
N LYS A 276 -10.87 -18.01 -27.35
CA LYS A 276 -12.30 -18.06 -26.99
C LYS A 276 -12.92 -16.71 -27.34
N ASP A 277 -13.77 -16.71 -28.38
CA ASP A 277 -14.63 -15.56 -28.65
C ASP A 277 -15.54 -15.33 -27.44
N ARG A 278 -15.75 -14.05 -27.11
CA ARG A 278 -16.61 -13.61 -25.98
C ARG A 278 -18.09 -13.94 -26.23
#